data_AF-A0A108U5W6-F1
#
_entry.id   AF-A0A108U5W6-F1
#
_cell.length_a   1.000
_cell.length_b   1.000
_cell.length_c   1.000
_cell.angle_alpha   90.00
_cell.angle_beta   90.00
_cell.angle_gamma   90.00
#
_symmetry.space_group_name_H-M   'P 1'
#
loop_
_entity.id
_entity.type
_entity.pdbx_description
1 polymer ?
#
loop_
_entity_poly.entity_id
_entity_poly.type
_entity_poly.pdbx_seq_one_letter_code
_entity_poly.pdbx_strand_id
1 'polypeptide(L)'
;MDNAPSAVEMTRNGDLRPISLLAFVLSGALMLIGAAMLLWRKPLSASIAYAISSLFAALVMVEWRPPLAFTGLGIGLIGVLVGVHMRLQVRAARAD
;
A
#
# COMPACT_ATOMS: atom_id res chain seq x y z
N MET A 1 20.69 7.25 -21.50
CA MET A 1 19.69 6.55 -20.66
C MET A 1 19.88 7.13 -19.28
N ASP A 2 19.07 8.11 -18.92
CA ASP A 2 19.09 8.69 -17.57
C ASP A 2 18.36 7.71 -16.67
N ASN A 3 19.12 6.88 -15.96
CA ASN A 3 18.57 5.94 -15.01
C ASN A 3 17.96 6.75 -13.86
N ALA A 4 16.67 6.55 -13.60
CA ALA A 4 16.04 7.13 -12.42
C ALA A 4 16.84 6.68 -11.18
N PRO A 5 17.31 7.63 -10.35
CA PRO A 5 18.19 7.30 -9.24
C PRO A 5 17.50 6.34 -8.27
N SER A 6 18.25 5.35 -7.79
CA SER A 6 17.72 4.33 -6.88
C SER A 6 17.40 4.94 -5.52
N ALA A 7 16.46 4.35 -4.78
CA ALA A 7 16.13 4.82 -3.42
C ALA A 7 17.35 4.87 -2.48
N VAL A 8 18.33 3.97 -2.69
CA VAL A 8 19.60 3.93 -1.94
C VAL A 8 20.48 5.12 -2.32
N GLU A 9 20.62 5.43 -3.61
CA GLU A 9 21.37 6.61 -4.07
C GLU A 9 20.73 7.92 -3.59
N MET A 10 19.41 8.01 -3.61
CA MET A 10 18.71 9.21 -3.17
C MET A 10 18.78 9.40 -1.65
N THR A 11 18.82 8.31 -0.88
CA THR A 11 19.12 8.39 0.56
C THR A 11 20.57 8.80 0.80
N ARG A 12 21.52 8.30 0.01
CA ARG A 12 22.94 8.67 0.10
C ARG A 12 23.20 10.13 -0.27
N ASN A 13 22.43 10.68 -1.21
CA ASN A 13 22.52 12.08 -1.64
C ASN A 13 21.79 13.04 -0.69
N GLY A 14 21.08 12.54 0.33
CA GLY A 14 20.31 13.35 1.27
C GLY A 14 18.92 13.76 0.79
N ASP A 15 18.50 13.33 -0.40
CA ASP A 15 17.18 13.59 -0.98
C ASP A 15 16.07 12.73 -0.33
N LEU A 16 16.45 11.68 0.40
CA LEU A 16 15.57 10.80 1.17
C LEU A 16 16.06 10.68 2.59
N ARG A 17 15.16 10.75 3.58
CA ARG A 17 15.53 10.44 4.95
C ARG A 17 15.79 8.93 5.10
N PRO A 18 16.79 8.51 5.89
CA PRO A 18 17.06 7.09 6.15
C PRO A 18 15.85 6.34 6.70
N ILE A 19 14.99 7.04 7.45
CA ILE A 19 13.75 6.50 8.00
C ILE A 19 12.76 6.11 6.90
N SER A 20 12.64 6.90 5.83
CA SER A 20 11.73 6.59 4.72
C SER A 20 12.26 5.45 3.85
N LEU A 21 13.58 5.29 3.73
CA LEU A 21 14.15 4.08 3.13
C LEU A 21 13.79 2.83 3.94
N LEU A 22 13.88 2.90 5.27
CA LEU A 22 13.52 1.80 6.17
C LEU A 22 12.02 1.46 6.09
N ALA A 23 11.16 2.48 6.03
CA ALA A 23 9.73 2.33 5.78
C ALA A 23 9.43 1.69 4.42
N PHE A 24 10.17 2.05 3.36
CA PHE A 24 10.01 1.45 2.02
C PHE A 24 10.36 -0.05 2.02
N VAL A 25 11.48 -0.42 2.67
CA VAL A 25 11.88 -1.83 2.80
C VAL A 25 10.84 -2.63 3.60
N LEU A 26 10.35 -2.08 4.71
CA LEU A 26 9.28 -2.69 5.51
C LEU A 26 8.00 -2.88 4.71
N SER A 27 7.61 -1.86 3.93
CA SER A 27 6.45 -1.93 3.03
C SER A 27 6.59 -3.09 2.04
N GLY A 28 7.74 -3.20 1.36
CA GLY A 28 8.01 -4.27 0.41
C GLY A 28 7.99 -5.65 1.05
N ALA A 29 8.62 -5.81 2.23
CA ALA A 29 8.63 -7.06 2.97
C ALA A 29 7.22 -7.50 3.36
N LEU A 30 6.39 -6.59 3.89
CA LEU A 30 4.99 -6.87 4.24
C LEU A 30 4.13 -7.22 3.02
N MET A 31 4.40 -6.61 1.86
CA MET A 31 3.72 -6.94 0.61
C MET A 31 4.01 -8.39 0.19
N LEU A 32 5.27 -8.82 0.29
CA LEU A 32 5.68 -10.21 0.00
C LEU A 32 5.09 -11.20 1.01
N ILE A 33 5.07 -10.85 2.30
CA ILE A 33 4.44 -11.66 3.35
C ILE A 33 2.94 -11.79 3.07
N GLY A 34 2.25 -10.71 2.71
CA GLY A 34 0.84 -10.72 2.32
C GLY A 34 0.57 -11.61 1.11
N ALA A 35 1.44 -11.55 0.10
CA ALA A 35 1.34 -12.40 -1.10
C ALA A 35 1.54 -13.89 -0.75
N ALA A 36 2.52 -14.21 0.09
CA ALA A 36 2.73 -15.57 0.59
C ALA A 36 1.54 -16.08 1.42
N MET A 37 0.93 -15.22 2.24
CA MET A 37 -0.27 -15.57 3.03
C MET A 37 -1.50 -15.82 2.16
N LEU A 38 -1.65 -15.10 1.04
CA LEU A 38 -2.67 -15.39 0.02
C LEU A 38 -2.46 -16.78 -0.59
N LEU A 39 -1.22 -17.13 -0.94
CA LEU A 39 -0.87 -18.47 -1.44
C LEU A 39 -1.19 -19.57 -0.42
N TRP A 40 -1.02 -19.29 0.88
CA TRP A 40 -1.42 -20.20 1.96
C TRP A 40 -2.90 -20.18 2.33
N ARG A 41 -3.77 -19.55 1.52
CA ARG A 41 -5.21 -19.46 1.75
C ARG A 41 -5.58 -18.85 3.12
N LYS A 42 -4.77 -17.90 3.62
CA LYS A 42 -5.05 -17.12 4.84
C LYS A 42 -5.42 -15.67 4.47
N PRO A 43 -6.62 -15.44 3.89
CA PRO A 43 -6.99 -14.15 3.31
C PRO A 43 -7.07 -13.01 4.34
N LEU A 44 -7.44 -13.34 5.59
CA LEU A 44 -7.59 -12.37 6.68
C LEU A 44 -6.24 -11.87 7.20
N SER A 45 -5.24 -12.74 7.26
CA SER A 45 -3.87 -12.34 7.63
C SER A 45 -3.20 -11.57 6.49
N ALA A 46 -3.44 -11.97 5.25
CA ALA A 46 -2.92 -11.26 4.08
C ALA A 46 -3.46 -9.83 3.99
N SER A 47 -4.76 -9.61 4.22
CA SER A 47 -5.34 -8.27 4.17
C SER A 47 -4.75 -7.34 5.23
N ILE A 48 -4.45 -7.84 6.43
CA ILE A 48 -3.77 -7.08 7.48
C ILE A 48 -2.35 -6.71 7.03
N ALA A 49 -1.60 -7.67 6.48
CA ALA A 49 -0.24 -7.42 5.98
C ALA A 49 -0.23 -6.36 4.86
N TYR A 50 -1.18 -6.42 3.93
CA TYR A 50 -1.33 -5.41 2.87
C TYR A 50 -1.77 -4.05 3.41
N ALA A 51 -2.65 -4.00 4.42
CA ALA A 51 -3.06 -2.73 5.04
C ALA A 51 -1.86 -2.02 5.69
N ILE A 52 -1.03 -2.77 6.44
CA ILE A 52 0.17 -2.23 7.07
C ILE A 52 1.21 -1.83 6.01
N SER A 53 1.42 -2.66 4.97
CA SER A 53 2.29 -2.34 3.84
C SER A 53 1.88 -1.03 3.16
N SER A 54 0.58 -0.86 2.88
CA SER A 54 0.03 0.35 2.27
C SER A 54 0.25 1.60 3.11
N LEU A 55 0.17 1.49 4.45
CA LEU A 55 0.46 2.62 5.35
C LEU A 55 1.92 3.07 5.25
N PHE A 56 2.87 2.13 5.25
CA PHE A 56 4.29 2.45 5.07
C PHE A 56 4.57 3.04 3.68
N ALA A 57 3.98 2.48 2.62
CA ALA A 57 4.09 3.03 1.27
C ALA A 57 3.55 4.47 1.19
N ALA A 58 2.41 4.74 1.82
CA ALA A 58 1.82 6.07 1.88
C ALA A 58 2.71 7.07 2.62
N LEU A 59 3.30 6.69 3.76
CA LEU A 59 4.24 7.53 4.51
C LEU A 59 5.45 7.93 3.66
N VAL A 60 6.04 6.96 2.94
CA VAL A 60 7.16 7.23 2.02
C VAL A 60 6.74 8.15 0.87
N MET A 61 5.58 7.90 0.27
CA MET A 61 5.05 8.73 -0.82
C MET A 61 4.73 10.16 -0.39
N VAL A 62 4.23 10.38 0.82
CA VAL A 62 3.93 11.72 1.36
C VAL A 62 5.22 12.55 1.49
N GLU A 63 6.29 11.93 1.96
CA GLU A 63 7.56 12.62 2.16
C GLU A 63 8.22 13.01 0.83
N TRP A 64 8.05 12.17 -0.19
CA TRP A 64 8.85 12.24 -1.39
C TRP A 64 8.12 12.83 -2.60
N ARG A 65 6.83 12.50 -2.76
CA ARG A 65 5.96 13.03 -3.82
C ARG A 65 4.52 13.16 -3.31
N PRO A 66 4.21 14.23 -2.56
CA PRO A 66 2.88 14.45 -1.96
C PRO A 66 1.71 14.29 -2.94
N PRO A 67 1.77 14.77 -4.20
CA PRO A 67 0.67 14.63 -5.15
C PRO A 67 0.30 13.16 -5.44
N LEU A 68 1.29 12.26 -5.49
CA LEU A 68 1.07 10.84 -5.75
C LEU A 68 0.43 10.13 -4.55
N ALA A 69 0.77 10.53 -3.34
CA ALA A 69 0.14 10.03 -2.12
C ALA A 69 -1.37 10.33 -2.09
N PHE A 70 -1.77 11.54 -2.48
CA PHE A 70 -3.19 11.91 -2.57
C PHE A 70 -3.94 11.10 -3.61
N THR A 71 -3.35 10.84 -4.78
CA THR A 71 -3.97 9.95 -5.77
C THR A 71 -4.13 8.52 -5.27
N GLY A 72 -3.12 7.98 -4.58
CA GLY A 72 -3.21 6.64 -3.97
C GLY A 72 -4.32 6.55 -2.90
N LEU A 73 -4.45 7.60 -2.08
CA LEU A 73 -5.54 7.75 -1.11
C LEU A 73 -6.91 7.81 -1.79
N GLY A 74 -7.04 8.58 -2.88
CA GLY A 74 -8.27 8.69 -3.65
C GLY A 74 -8.72 7.35 -4.25
N ILE A 75 -7.80 6.60 -4.85
CA ILE A 75 -8.07 5.26 -5.39
C ILE A 75 -8.46 4.30 -4.26
N GLY A 76 -7.77 4.37 -3.12
CA GLY A 76 -8.10 3.57 -1.94
C GLY A 76 -9.51 3.85 -1.41
N LEU A 77 -9.90 5.12 -1.35
CA LEU A 77 -11.23 5.54 -0.91
C LEU A 77 -12.33 4.99 -1.83
N ILE A 78 -12.13 5.09 -3.15
CA ILE A 78 -13.05 4.55 -4.16
C ILE A 78 -13.17 3.03 -4.00
N GLY A 79 -12.05 2.32 -3.83
CA GLY A 79 -12.04 0.87 -3.62
C GLY A 79 -12.84 0.44 -2.38
N VAL A 80 -12.72 1.17 -1.27
CA VAL A 80 -13.51 0.93 -0.05
C VAL A 80 -14.99 1.18 -0.31
N LEU A 81 -15.33 2.29 -0.99
CA LEU A 81 -16.72 2.65 -1.29
C LEU A 81 -17.39 1.58 -2.16
N VAL A 82 -16.70 1.11 -3.20
CA VAL A 82 -17.17 0.02 -4.08
C VAL A 82 -17.34 -1.29 -3.29
N GLY A 83 -16.37 -1.62 -2.43
CA GLY A 83 -16.44 -2.82 -1.60
C GLY A 83 -17.61 -2.81 -0.60
N VAL A 84 -17.88 -1.66 0.02
CA VAL A 84 -19.05 -1.46 0.90
C VAL A 84 -20.34 -1.57 0.09
N HIS A 85 -20.40 -0.93 -1.08
CA HIS A 85 -21.57 -0.98 -1.95
C HIS A 85 -21.92 -2.42 -2.38
N MET A 86 -20.93 -3.20 -2.83
CA MET A 86 -21.12 -4.63 -3.15
C MET A 86 -21.60 -5.44 -1.95
N ARG A 87 -21.03 -5.22 -0.75
CA ARG A 87 -21.49 -5.93 0.46
C ARG A 87 -22.94 -5.62 0.81
N LEU A 88 -23.37 -4.37 0.63
CA LEU A 88 -24.76 -3.97 0.85
C LEU A 88 -25.70 -4.62 -0.17
N GLN A 89 -25.32 -4.65 -1.46
CA GLN A 89 -26.09 -5.33 -2.50
C GLN A 89 -26.25 -6.83 -2.22
N VAL A 90 -25.18 -7.52 -1.83
CA VAL A 90 -25.23 -8.96 -1.48
C VAL A 90 -26.11 -9.22 -0.28
N ARG A 91 -26.14 -8.30 0.71
CA ARG A 91 -27.04 -8.43 1.87
C ARG A 91 -28.50 -8.20 1.49
N ALA A 92 -28.78 -7.20 0.64
CA ALA A 92 -30.13 -6.94 0.15
C ALA A 92 -30.67 -8.14 -0.65
N ALA A 93 -29.87 -8.70 -1.56
CA ALA A 93 -30.25 -9.86 -2.37
C ALA A 93 -30.42 -11.18 -1.60
N ARG A 94 -30.07 -11.22 -0.30
CA ARG A 94 -30.31 -12.38 0.60
C ARG A 94 -31.49 -12.17 1.54
N ALA A 95 -32.04 -10.95 1.59
CA ALA A 95 -33.19 -10.60 2.41
C ALA A 95 -34.52 -10.77 1.65
N ASP A 96 -34.46 -10.84 0.32
CA ASP A 96 -35.52 -11.29 -0.59
C ASP A 96 -35.46 -12.81 -0.81
#